data_AF-A0A7D9L276-F1
#
_entry.id   AF-A0A7D9L276-F1
#
_cell.length_a   1.000
_cell.length_b   1.000
_cell.length_c   1.000
_cell.angle_alpha   90.00
_cell.angle_beta   90.00
_cell.angle_gamma   90.00
#
_symmetry.space_group_name_H-M   'P 1'
#
loop_
_entity.id
_entity.type
_entity.pdbx_description
1 polymer ?
#
loop_
_entity_poly.entity_id
_entity_poly.type
_entity_poly.pdbx_seq_one_letter_code
_entity_poly.pdbx_strand_id
1 'polypeptide(L)'
;MKYTIQEDIGAHFLDKVVQEVKDGKTFSFVIDNIDWEEHVYEMRSDNQNQSVHAVATSIVFDRVSSSHLPDEEPQQSLASCDVVKLVQLSDSDIAIQKRVYKSIAAHILCEYIPTFKFLKDLVTHFDVPMQHKVEMQQKSLVVPFPVLFKDEKRYAEIVDVLDQLEKWVHHIYALAGKIPPEKDISNAHHVTLPSLPSTSQPDQPLSHVHPVADPNDPLAKVRVPCYSDQLTRVRIAGAKDLRAGCHTAKDQISHIYPIKCADWHCKRSFLKLIFKKLYKNSGRAAGTLRFFREKLQRRNVTRDVKHFEECEQLFLSVGRAYTVAAFLQFFGMSALDDSPSHNIPPYDVVQGNGDQKLYFDTILDKFVEEYLMQTTHDADCDEEPDDQQPDRIRQYSICLLRFFFILEDFKRAVRIGDGDRLASLRKHKLTRQGGLPLQP
;
A
#
# COMPACT_ATOMS: atom_id res chain seq x y z
N MET A 1 -31.91 12.26 -19.18
CA MET A 1 -32.54 11.13 -18.45
C MET A 1 -31.70 10.94 -17.19
N LYS A 2 -32.17 11.40 -16.03
CA LYS A 2 -31.44 11.21 -14.75
C LYS A 2 -31.36 9.70 -14.49
N TYR A 3 -30.20 9.23 -14.06
CA TYR A 3 -29.90 7.80 -13.91
C TYR A 3 -30.64 7.20 -12.71
N THR A 4 -31.96 7.00 -12.81
CA THR A 4 -32.82 6.43 -11.76
C THR A 4 -32.28 5.10 -11.22
N ILE A 5 -31.67 4.28 -12.09
CA ILE A 5 -31.06 3.01 -11.71
C ILE A 5 -29.86 3.19 -10.75
N GLN A 6 -29.03 4.22 -10.95
CA GLN A 6 -27.91 4.48 -10.04
C GLN A 6 -28.40 5.00 -8.68
N GLU A 7 -29.48 5.79 -8.68
CA GLU A 7 -30.12 6.30 -7.47
C GLU A 7 -30.76 5.13 -6.67
N ASP A 8 -31.51 4.23 -7.33
CA ASP A 8 -32.14 3.06 -6.70
C ASP A 8 -31.10 2.07 -6.16
N ILE A 9 -30.05 1.78 -6.92
CA ILE A 9 -28.95 0.92 -6.47
C ILE A 9 -28.19 1.59 -5.31
N GLY A 10 -27.91 2.90 -5.41
CA GLY A 10 -27.22 3.66 -4.38
C GLY A 10 -27.99 3.72 -3.06
N ALA A 11 -29.31 3.85 -3.10
CA ALA A 11 -30.16 3.91 -1.90
C ALA A 11 -30.08 2.65 -1.04
N HIS A 12 -30.11 1.46 -1.65
CA HIS A 12 -29.95 0.19 -0.92
C HIS A 12 -28.58 0.02 -0.27
N PHE A 13 -27.54 0.56 -0.91
CA PHE A 13 -26.19 0.55 -0.37
C PHE A 13 -26.01 1.53 0.79
N LEU A 14 -26.75 2.65 0.74
CA LEU A 14 -26.74 3.68 1.78
C LEU A 14 -27.27 3.16 3.12
N ASP A 15 -28.34 2.35 3.12
CA ASP A 15 -28.92 1.79 4.36
C ASP A 15 -27.89 1.02 5.19
N LYS A 16 -27.06 0.23 4.51
CA LYS A 16 -25.98 -0.53 5.15
C LYS A 16 -24.91 0.39 5.72
N VAL A 17 -24.51 1.43 4.98
CA VAL A 17 -23.53 2.42 5.45
C VAL A 17 -24.06 3.14 6.69
N VAL A 18 -25.32 3.57 6.66
CA VAL A 18 -25.99 4.24 7.79
C VAL A 18 -26.00 3.34 9.02
N GLN A 19 -26.31 2.05 8.87
CA GLN A 19 -26.34 1.11 10.00
C GLN A 19 -24.95 0.97 10.65
N GLU A 20 -23.89 0.84 9.85
CA GLU A 20 -22.53 0.67 10.37
C GLU A 20 -22.03 1.95 11.08
N VAL A 21 -22.43 3.13 10.60
CA VAL A 21 -22.18 4.40 11.30
C VAL A 21 -23.00 4.51 12.59
N LYS A 22 -24.25 4.01 12.62
CA LYS A 22 -25.04 3.92 13.86
C LYS A 22 -24.31 3.09 14.91
N ASP A 23 -23.75 1.95 14.49
CA ASP A 23 -22.97 1.02 15.30
C ASP A 23 -21.60 1.59 15.74
N GLY A 24 -21.27 2.82 15.33
CA GLY A 24 -20.09 3.55 15.78
C GLY A 24 -18.82 3.27 14.97
N LYS A 25 -18.94 2.63 13.80
CA LYS A 25 -17.79 2.40 12.92
C LYS A 25 -17.47 3.65 12.11
N THR A 26 -16.18 3.83 11.84
CA THR A 26 -15.65 4.87 10.96
C THR A 26 -15.40 4.33 9.56
N PHE A 27 -15.37 5.22 8.58
CA PHE A 27 -15.11 4.86 7.20
C PHE A 27 -14.19 5.87 6.52
N SER A 28 -13.60 5.41 5.42
CA SER A 28 -12.79 6.20 4.52
C SER A 28 -13.38 6.21 3.11
N PHE A 29 -13.19 7.29 2.38
CA PHE A 29 -13.41 7.31 0.93
C PHE A 29 -12.21 6.71 0.20
N VAL A 30 -12.49 5.96 -0.85
CA VAL A 30 -11.54 5.53 -1.88
C VAL A 30 -12.02 6.07 -3.21
N ILE A 31 -11.20 6.90 -3.85
CA ILE A 31 -11.49 7.56 -5.11
C ILE A 31 -10.49 7.09 -6.16
N ASP A 32 -11.00 6.70 -7.31
CA ASP A 32 -10.21 6.28 -8.48
C ASP A 32 -10.86 6.81 -9.77
N ASN A 33 -10.08 6.94 -10.83
CA ASN A 33 -10.58 7.39 -12.12
C ASN A 33 -11.07 6.23 -12.99
N ILE A 34 -12.10 6.51 -13.80
CA ILE A 34 -12.57 5.63 -14.85
C ILE A 34 -12.38 6.37 -16.17
N ASP A 35 -11.49 5.84 -17.00
CA ASP A 35 -11.19 6.37 -18.31
C ASP A 35 -11.58 5.34 -19.38
N TRP A 36 -12.29 5.78 -20.42
CA TRP A 36 -12.53 4.97 -21.62
C TRP A 36 -12.48 5.82 -22.88
N GLU A 37 -12.19 5.17 -24.00
CA GLU A 37 -12.18 5.81 -25.31
C GLU A 37 -13.45 5.42 -26.07
N GLU A 38 -14.17 6.43 -26.54
CA GLU A 38 -15.28 6.28 -27.48
C GLU A 38 -14.76 6.56 -28.89
N HIS A 39 -14.64 5.50 -29.67
CA HIS A 39 -14.18 5.60 -31.05
C HIS A 39 -15.35 5.85 -31.99
N VAL A 40 -15.21 6.85 -32.85
CA VAL A 40 -16.14 7.07 -33.96
C VAL A 40 -15.73 6.22 -35.15
N TYR A 41 -16.72 5.66 -35.87
CA TYR A 41 -16.46 4.81 -37.03
C TYR A 41 -15.73 5.55 -38.16
N GLU A 42 -16.15 6.79 -38.43
CA GLU A 42 -15.50 7.71 -39.36
C GLU A 42 -15.16 9.01 -38.62
N MET A 43 -13.86 9.28 -38.43
CA MET A 43 -13.41 10.57 -37.88
C MET A 43 -13.60 11.69 -38.91
N ARG A 44 -14.31 12.74 -38.52
CA ARG A 44 -14.52 13.97 -39.29
C ARG A 44 -14.08 15.17 -38.48
N SER A 45 -13.80 16.32 -39.11
CA SER A 45 -13.31 17.51 -38.41
C SER A 45 -14.18 17.95 -37.22
N ASP A 46 -15.48 17.68 -37.30
CA ASP A 46 -16.51 17.98 -36.30
C ASP A 46 -16.86 16.79 -35.39
N ASN A 47 -16.35 15.59 -35.68
CA ASN A 47 -16.64 14.38 -34.92
C ASN A 47 -15.38 13.51 -34.75
N GLN A 48 -14.78 13.59 -33.58
CA GLN A 48 -13.50 12.95 -33.23
C GLN A 48 -13.72 11.86 -32.18
N ASN A 49 -12.73 10.99 -32.00
CA ASN A 49 -12.69 10.08 -30.86
C ASN A 49 -12.71 10.89 -29.56
N GLN A 50 -13.42 10.39 -28.56
CA GLN A 50 -13.58 11.06 -27.26
C GLN A 50 -12.94 10.23 -26.17
N SER A 51 -12.11 10.87 -25.36
CA SER A 51 -11.65 10.31 -24.09
C SER A 51 -12.64 10.74 -23.02
N VAL A 52 -13.42 9.79 -22.51
CA VAL A 52 -14.43 10.06 -21.48
C VAL A 52 -13.84 9.74 -20.12
N HIS A 53 -14.13 10.63 -19.17
CA HIS A 53 -13.60 10.59 -17.81
C HIS A 53 -14.74 10.56 -16.81
N ALA A 54 -14.60 9.70 -15.80
CA ALA A 54 -15.48 9.66 -14.65
C ALA A 54 -14.67 9.34 -13.38
N VAL A 55 -15.31 9.57 -12.23
CA VAL A 55 -14.76 9.31 -10.91
C VAL A 55 -15.59 8.22 -10.24
N ALA A 56 -14.91 7.14 -9.84
CA ALA A 56 -15.46 6.11 -9.00
C ALA A 56 -15.16 6.41 -7.53
N THR A 57 -16.18 6.33 -6.68
CA THR A 57 -16.03 6.46 -5.24
C THR A 57 -16.52 5.20 -4.54
N SER A 58 -15.78 4.74 -3.53
CA SER A 58 -16.21 3.69 -2.61
C SER A 58 -16.03 4.14 -1.17
N ILE A 59 -16.94 3.72 -0.30
CA ILE A 59 -16.79 3.79 1.15
C ILE A 59 -16.18 2.47 1.65
N VAL A 60 -15.14 2.55 2.47
CA VAL A 60 -14.50 1.41 3.11
C VAL A 60 -14.54 1.60 4.62
N PHE A 61 -15.16 0.66 5.34
CA PHE A 61 -15.20 0.70 6.81
C PHE A 61 -13.91 0.17 7.42
N ASP A 62 -13.44 0.86 8.46
CA ASP A 62 -12.25 0.46 9.19
C ASP A 62 -12.55 -0.80 10.02
N ARG A 63 -11.73 -1.84 9.83
CA ARG A 63 -11.81 -3.06 10.67
C ARG A 63 -11.19 -2.84 12.04
N VAL A 64 -10.26 -1.90 12.14
CA VAL A 64 -9.54 -1.52 13.35
C VAL A 64 -9.72 -0.03 13.55
N SER A 65 -10.24 0.38 14.70
CA SER A 65 -10.40 1.80 15.01
C SER A 65 -9.05 2.49 15.09
N SER A 66 -8.87 3.60 14.38
CA SER A 66 -7.69 4.47 14.49
C SER A 66 -7.80 5.51 15.60
N SER A 67 -8.87 5.49 16.42
CA SER A 67 -9.12 6.51 17.46
C SER A 67 -8.05 6.59 18.55
N HIS A 68 -7.20 5.57 18.66
CA HIS A 68 -6.10 5.50 19.62
C HIS A 68 -4.80 6.12 19.08
N LEU A 69 -4.74 6.43 17.79
CA LEU A 69 -3.57 7.01 17.16
C LEU A 69 -3.54 8.53 17.40
N PRO A 70 -2.36 9.11 17.69
CA PRO A 70 -2.23 10.54 17.88
C PRO A 70 -2.48 11.30 16.56
N ASP A 71 -3.25 12.40 16.64
CA ASP A 71 -3.63 13.25 15.50
C ASP A 71 -3.48 14.75 15.84
N GLU A 72 -2.74 15.09 16.89
CA GLU A 72 -2.77 16.45 17.47
C GLU A 72 -1.80 17.43 16.81
N GLU A 73 -0.57 17.01 16.46
CA GLU A 73 0.44 17.93 15.91
C GLU A 73 1.41 17.29 14.90
N PRO A 74 1.93 18.05 13.92
CA PRO A 74 3.03 17.61 13.06
C PRO A 74 4.24 17.18 13.89
N GLN A 75 4.83 16.03 13.56
CA GLN A 75 5.99 15.49 14.30
C GLN A 75 7.25 16.34 14.16
N GLN A 76 7.42 17.02 13.00
CA GLN A 76 8.57 17.87 12.72
C GLN A 76 8.22 18.87 11.61
N SER A 77 8.88 20.04 11.61
CA SER A 77 8.82 20.99 10.49
C SER A 77 9.55 20.45 9.27
N LEU A 78 8.93 20.54 8.10
CA LEU A 78 9.56 20.15 6.82
C LEU A 78 10.83 20.97 6.54
N ALA A 79 10.88 22.25 6.95
CA ALA A 79 12.03 23.13 6.71
C ALA A 79 13.30 22.70 7.47
N SER A 80 13.14 21.95 8.56
CA SER A 80 14.26 21.44 9.38
C SER A 80 14.29 19.91 9.40
N CYS A 81 13.56 19.25 8.51
CA CYS A 81 13.46 17.80 8.46
C CYS A 81 14.71 17.20 7.79
N ASP A 82 15.41 16.34 8.53
CA ASP A 82 16.49 15.52 8.00
C ASP A 82 15.85 14.29 7.33
N VAL A 83 15.75 14.33 6.01
CA VAL A 83 15.13 13.26 5.21
C VAL A 83 15.88 11.94 5.41
N VAL A 84 17.21 11.96 5.56
CA VAL A 84 18.02 10.76 5.75
C VAL A 84 17.65 10.10 7.06
N LYS A 85 17.57 10.86 8.16
CA LYS A 85 17.10 10.34 9.45
C LYS A 85 15.65 9.86 9.40
N LEU A 86 14.79 10.55 8.65
CA LEU A 86 13.38 10.19 8.52
C LEU A 86 13.21 8.82 7.84
N VAL A 87 13.98 8.55 6.79
CA VAL A 87 13.92 7.29 6.03
C VAL A 87 14.85 6.20 6.57
N GLN A 88 15.68 6.50 7.56
CA GLN A 88 16.52 5.50 8.19
C GLN A 88 15.67 4.51 9.00
N LEU A 89 16.02 3.23 8.89
CA LEU A 89 15.46 2.18 9.71
C LEU A 89 16.14 2.19 11.07
N SER A 90 15.35 2.16 12.14
CA SER A 90 15.89 1.97 13.49
C SER A 90 16.37 0.53 13.70
N ASP A 91 17.19 0.30 14.72
CA ASP A 91 17.61 -1.07 15.09
C ASP A 91 16.41 -1.96 15.42
N SER A 92 15.34 -1.37 15.98
CA SER A 92 14.07 -2.06 16.23
C SER A 92 13.39 -2.49 14.92
N ASP A 93 13.34 -1.60 13.92
CA ASP A 93 12.78 -1.91 12.60
C ASP A 93 13.54 -3.08 11.95
N ILE A 94 14.87 -3.04 12.00
CA ILE A 94 15.74 -4.08 11.45
C ILE A 94 15.51 -5.41 12.19
N ALA A 95 15.42 -5.40 13.52
CA ALA A 95 15.17 -6.59 14.32
C ALA A 95 13.81 -7.23 14.00
N ILE A 96 12.75 -6.41 13.85
CA ILE A 96 11.43 -6.88 13.43
C ILE A 96 11.49 -7.49 12.03
N GLN A 97 12.17 -6.82 11.08
CA GLN A 97 12.34 -7.32 9.72
C GLN A 97 13.07 -8.67 9.69
N LYS A 98 14.18 -8.81 10.44
CA LYS A 98 14.91 -10.09 10.59
C LYS A 98 13.99 -11.20 11.11
N ARG A 99 13.26 -10.91 12.19
CA ARG A 99 12.32 -11.87 12.79
C ARG A 99 11.26 -12.35 11.79
N VAL A 100 10.73 -11.46 10.96
CA VAL A 100 9.71 -11.87 10.00
C VAL A 100 10.29 -12.55 8.78
N TYR A 101 11.48 -12.15 8.32
CA TYR A 101 12.17 -12.85 7.24
C TYR A 101 12.49 -14.28 7.65
N LYS A 102 12.96 -14.49 8.89
CA LYS A 102 13.09 -15.81 9.50
C LYS A 102 11.76 -16.57 9.44
N SER A 103 10.64 -15.95 9.83
CA SER A 103 9.33 -16.59 9.75
C SER A 103 8.94 -16.98 8.32
N ILE A 104 9.12 -16.10 7.33
CA ILE A 104 8.78 -16.39 5.92
C ILE A 104 9.66 -17.54 5.40
N ALA A 105 10.96 -17.46 5.66
CA ALA A 105 11.94 -18.47 5.26
C ALA A 105 11.58 -19.84 5.87
N ALA A 106 11.23 -19.87 7.16
CA ALA A 106 10.81 -21.06 7.88
C ALA A 106 9.58 -21.76 7.27
N HIS A 107 8.56 -20.97 6.90
CA HIS A 107 7.35 -21.51 6.28
C HIS A 107 7.68 -22.15 4.94
N ILE A 108 8.48 -21.49 4.10
CA ILE A 108 8.92 -22.03 2.81
C ILE A 108 9.78 -23.28 3.00
N LEU A 109 10.71 -23.29 3.96
CA LEU A 109 11.56 -24.44 4.26
C LEU A 109 10.74 -25.69 4.58
N CYS A 110 9.79 -25.57 5.52
CA CYS A 110 8.96 -26.70 5.95
C CYS A 110 7.91 -27.12 4.91
N GLU A 111 7.48 -26.20 4.04
CA GLU A 111 6.53 -26.47 2.96
C GLU A 111 7.18 -27.30 1.84
N TYR A 112 8.41 -26.95 1.44
CA TYR A 112 9.04 -27.50 0.22
C TYR A 112 10.16 -28.51 0.45
N ILE A 113 10.80 -28.55 1.62
CA ILE A 113 11.94 -29.45 1.88
C ILE A 113 11.54 -30.50 2.95
N PRO A 114 11.24 -31.75 2.55
CA PRO A 114 10.67 -32.76 3.45
C PRO A 114 11.50 -33.04 4.70
N THR A 115 12.84 -33.03 4.58
CA THR A 115 13.77 -33.28 5.70
C THR A 115 13.58 -32.31 6.86
N PHE A 116 13.03 -31.11 6.64
CA PHE A 116 12.82 -30.09 7.68
C PHE A 116 11.38 -30.06 8.24
N LYS A 117 10.51 -31.00 7.85
CA LYS A 117 9.12 -31.05 8.34
C LYS A 117 9.00 -31.20 9.86
N PHE A 118 10.02 -31.71 10.55
CA PHE A 118 10.04 -31.80 12.02
C PHE A 118 9.95 -30.43 12.71
N LEU A 119 10.26 -29.33 12.01
CA LEU A 119 10.15 -27.96 12.53
C LEU A 119 8.75 -27.35 12.35
N LYS A 120 7.82 -28.03 11.67
CA LYS A 120 6.52 -27.46 11.26
C LYS A 120 5.68 -26.95 12.43
N ASP A 121 5.67 -27.67 13.55
CA ASP A 121 4.91 -27.26 14.73
C ASP A 121 5.49 -25.98 15.33
N LEU A 122 6.82 -25.90 15.43
CA LEU A 122 7.52 -24.69 15.85
C LEU A 122 7.24 -23.49 14.93
N VAL A 123 7.22 -23.71 13.61
CA VAL A 123 6.90 -22.66 12.62
C VAL A 123 5.48 -22.14 12.77
N THR A 124 4.54 -23.04 13.07
CA THR A 124 3.12 -22.69 13.26
C THR A 124 2.92 -21.80 14.48
N HIS A 125 3.74 -22.02 15.51
CA HIS A 125 3.78 -21.21 16.74
C HIS A 125 4.79 -20.05 16.69
N PHE A 126 5.41 -19.80 15.54
CA PHE A 126 6.37 -18.72 15.41
C PHE A 126 5.65 -17.37 15.50
N ASP A 127 5.68 -16.79 16.70
CA ASP A 127 5.01 -15.53 17.02
C ASP A 127 5.62 -14.38 16.22
N VAL A 128 4.88 -13.87 15.26
CA VAL A 128 4.95 -12.45 14.90
C VAL A 128 3.74 -11.82 15.59
N PRO A 129 3.90 -10.75 16.39
CA PRO A 129 2.77 -10.09 17.05
C PRO A 129 1.62 -9.85 16.05
N MET A 130 0.43 -10.38 16.35
CA MET A 130 -0.74 -10.25 15.48
C MET A 130 -1.81 -9.44 16.21
N GLN A 131 -1.52 -8.17 16.47
CA GLN A 131 -2.35 -7.29 17.30
C GLN A 131 -3.81 -7.25 16.84
N HIS A 132 -4.06 -7.29 15.52
CA HIS A 132 -5.40 -7.18 14.93
C HIS A 132 -5.83 -8.42 14.15
N LYS A 133 -5.37 -9.61 14.55
CA LYS A 133 -5.63 -10.86 13.82
C LYS A 133 -7.13 -11.12 13.63
N VAL A 134 -7.92 -10.93 14.68
CA VAL A 134 -9.35 -11.27 14.70
C VAL A 134 -10.12 -10.34 13.77
N GLU A 135 -9.85 -9.05 13.84
CA GLU A 135 -10.44 -8.00 13.02
C GLU A 135 -10.04 -8.19 11.55
N MET A 136 -8.76 -8.46 11.29
CA MET A 136 -8.23 -8.57 9.92
C MET A 136 -8.59 -9.89 9.21
N GLN A 137 -9.10 -10.88 9.93
CA GLN A 137 -9.71 -12.08 9.36
C GLN A 137 -11.12 -11.83 8.79
N GLN A 138 -11.81 -10.77 9.24
CA GLN A 138 -13.15 -10.45 8.77
C GLN A 138 -13.12 -9.88 7.35
N LYS A 139 -14.17 -10.13 6.55
CA LYS A 139 -14.31 -9.55 5.22
C LYS A 139 -14.51 -8.03 5.32
N SER A 140 -13.73 -7.26 4.56
CA SER A 140 -13.92 -5.81 4.48
C SER A 140 -15.30 -5.46 3.93
N LEU A 141 -15.94 -4.46 4.52
CA LEU A 141 -17.15 -3.85 3.98
C LEU A 141 -16.75 -2.70 3.06
N VAL A 142 -16.91 -2.92 1.76
CA VAL A 142 -16.70 -1.94 0.70
C VAL A 142 -18.02 -1.69 0.03
N VAL A 143 -18.43 -0.42 -0.04
CA VAL A 143 -19.71 0.00 -0.60
C VAL A 143 -19.44 0.98 -1.74
N PRO A 144 -19.68 0.60 -3.01
CA PRO A 144 -19.52 1.53 -4.12
C PRO A 144 -20.63 2.57 -4.11
N PHE A 145 -20.28 3.81 -4.48
CA PHE A 145 -21.20 4.92 -4.63
C PHE A 145 -21.44 5.21 -6.11
N PRO A 146 -22.50 5.99 -6.45
CA PRO A 146 -22.77 6.39 -7.84
C PRO A 146 -21.54 7.01 -8.51
N VAL A 147 -21.27 6.57 -9.73
CA VAL A 147 -20.17 7.10 -10.55
C VAL A 147 -20.46 8.54 -10.93
N LEU A 148 -19.49 9.43 -10.73
CA LEU A 148 -19.60 10.83 -11.10
C LEU A 148 -18.95 11.03 -12.47
N PHE A 149 -19.73 11.41 -13.48
CA PHE A 149 -19.21 11.76 -14.81
C PHE A 149 -18.51 13.12 -14.76
N LYS A 150 -17.35 13.11 -14.12
CA LYS A 150 -16.49 14.24 -13.83
C LYS A 150 -15.06 13.90 -14.23
N ASP A 151 -14.40 14.83 -14.87
CA ASP A 151 -13.00 14.74 -15.24
C ASP A 151 -12.13 15.26 -14.08
N GLU A 152 -11.49 14.34 -13.38
CA GLU A 152 -10.57 14.68 -12.29
C GLU A 152 -9.39 15.57 -12.72
N LYS A 153 -9.09 15.66 -14.02
CA LYS A 153 -8.06 16.58 -14.55
C LYS A 153 -8.48 18.03 -14.42
N ARG A 154 -9.78 18.32 -14.25
CA ARG A 154 -10.34 19.68 -14.17
C ARG A 154 -10.66 20.02 -12.71
N TYR A 155 -10.00 21.04 -12.15
CA TYR A 155 -10.22 21.45 -10.76
C TYR A 155 -11.68 21.77 -10.44
N ALA A 156 -12.42 22.44 -11.33
CA ALA A 156 -13.84 22.73 -11.13
C ALA A 156 -14.67 21.45 -10.94
N GLU A 157 -14.33 20.38 -11.67
CA GLU A 157 -15.05 19.12 -11.59
C GLU A 157 -14.63 18.29 -10.37
N ILE A 158 -13.38 18.42 -9.89
CA ILE A 158 -12.98 17.89 -8.58
C ILE A 158 -13.71 18.61 -7.44
N VAL A 159 -13.92 19.93 -7.54
CA VAL A 159 -14.73 20.67 -6.55
C VAL A 159 -16.15 20.10 -6.51
N ASP A 160 -16.76 19.84 -7.66
CA ASP A 160 -18.08 19.19 -7.73
C ASP A 160 -18.07 17.79 -7.09
N VAL A 161 -17.01 17.00 -7.30
CA VAL A 161 -16.82 15.69 -6.65
C VAL A 161 -16.79 15.86 -5.13
N LEU A 162 -16.00 16.80 -4.61
CA LEU A 162 -15.89 17.07 -3.18
C LEU A 162 -17.21 17.53 -2.56
N ASP A 163 -17.98 18.37 -3.26
CA ASP A 163 -19.33 18.77 -2.84
C ASP A 163 -20.29 17.58 -2.76
N GLN A 164 -20.12 16.60 -3.65
CA GLN A 164 -20.92 15.39 -3.61
C GLN A 164 -20.52 14.48 -2.43
N LEU A 165 -19.24 14.39 -2.09
CA LEU A 165 -18.77 13.68 -0.91
C LEU A 165 -19.30 14.33 0.37
N GLU A 166 -19.20 15.66 0.47
CA GLU A 166 -19.75 16.46 1.58
C GLU A 166 -21.22 16.13 1.83
N LYS A 167 -22.04 16.18 0.76
CA LYS A 167 -23.47 15.81 0.81
C LYS A 167 -23.68 14.38 1.30
N TRP A 168 -22.89 13.42 0.82
CA TRP A 168 -22.99 12.03 1.25
C TRP A 168 -22.65 11.88 2.74
N VAL A 169 -21.57 12.49 3.23
CA VAL A 169 -21.21 12.42 4.66
C VAL A 169 -22.33 13.01 5.52
N HIS A 170 -22.79 14.22 5.18
CA HIS A 170 -23.87 14.89 5.91
C HIS A 170 -25.13 14.02 5.96
N HIS A 171 -25.53 13.46 4.81
CA HIS A 171 -26.70 12.61 4.71
C HIS A 171 -26.58 11.31 5.52
N ILE A 172 -25.42 10.62 5.43
CA ILE A 172 -25.14 9.39 6.20
C ILE A 172 -25.21 9.66 7.70
N TYR A 173 -24.52 10.69 8.18
CA TYR A 173 -24.46 10.99 9.61
C TYR A 173 -25.82 11.48 10.15
N ALA A 174 -26.59 12.20 9.34
CA ALA A 174 -27.95 12.61 9.71
C ALA A 174 -28.89 11.41 9.84
N LEU A 175 -28.90 10.50 8.84
CA LEU A 175 -29.70 9.26 8.89
C LEU A 175 -29.22 8.30 9.99
N ALA A 176 -27.94 8.37 10.37
CA ALA A 176 -27.39 7.64 11.51
C ALA A 176 -27.75 8.26 12.87
N GLY A 177 -28.43 9.42 12.89
CA GLY A 177 -28.77 10.13 14.12
C GLY A 177 -27.56 10.70 14.86
N LYS A 178 -26.43 10.86 14.18
CA LYS A 178 -25.18 11.41 14.77
C LYS A 178 -25.13 12.93 14.66
N ILE A 179 -25.86 13.51 13.70
CA ILE A 179 -26.03 14.95 13.54
C ILE A 179 -27.50 15.31 13.30
N PRO A 180 -27.91 16.57 13.51
CA PRO A 180 -29.26 17.00 13.15
C PRO A 180 -29.56 16.81 11.66
N PRO A 181 -30.81 16.50 11.27
CA PRO A 181 -31.20 16.51 9.87
C PRO A 181 -30.99 17.90 9.27
N GLU A 182 -30.52 17.92 8.02
CA GLU A 182 -30.29 19.16 7.29
C GLU A 182 -31.62 19.91 7.19
N LYS A 183 -31.75 21.04 7.91
CA LYS A 183 -32.79 22.02 7.61
C LYS A 183 -32.38 22.67 6.29
N ASP A 184 -33.32 23.04 5.41
CA ASP A 184 -33.01 23.89 4.25
C ASP A 184 -32.36 25.20 4.77
N ILE A 185 -31.02 25.27 4.79
CA ILE A 185 -30.29 26.47 5.21
C ILE A 185 -30.29 27.42 4.03
N SER A 186 -31.41 28.12 3.83
CA SER A 186 -31.48 29.26 2.93
C SER A 186 -31.09 30.57 3.60
N ASN A 187 -30.70 30.57 4.88
CA ASN A 187 -30.37 31.79 5.63
C ASN A 187 -29.31 31.51 6.71
N ALA A 188 -28.03 31.71 6.39
CA ALA A 188 -27.00 31.91 7.41
C ALA A 188 -26.33 33.27 7.16
N HIS A 189 -26.57 34.18 8.11
CA HIS A 189 -26.14 35.57 8.09
C HIS A 189 -24.61 35.72 8.09
N HIS A 190 -24.15 36.76 7.40
CA HIS A 190 -22.81 37.33 7.50
C HIS A 190 -22.37 37.46 8.97
N VAL A 191 -21.39 36.65 9.37
CA VAL A 191 -20.57 36.90 10.55
C VAL A 191 -19.21 37.40 10.06
N THR A 192 -18.82 38.57 10.54
CA THR A 192 -17.59 39.26 10.14
C THR A 192 -16.49 39.04 11.19
N LEU A 193 -15.22 39.00 10.73
CA LEU A 193 -13.91 38.97 11.43
C LEU A 193 -13.34 37.58 11.83
N PRO A 194 -12.00 37.41 11.96
CA PRO A 194 -10.85 38.26 11.58
C PRO A 194 -10.06 37.69 10.39
N SER A 195 -9.19 38.51 9.78
CA SER A 195 -8.24 38.09 8.75
C SER A 195 -7.19 37.14 9.33
N LEU A 196 -7.24 35.86 8.94
CA LEU A 196 -6.14 34.93 9.17
C LEU A 196 -4.95 35.33 8.27
N PRO A 197 -3.70 35.24 8.78
CA PRO A 197 -2.52 35.49 7.96
C PRO A 197 -2.47 34.44 6.85
N SER A 198 -2.48 34.89 5.60
CA SER A 198 -2.27 34.07 4.41
C SER A 198 -0.85 33.50 4.45
N THR A 199 -0.68 32.31 5.01
CA THR A 199 0.62 31.62 5.07
C THR A 199 0.78 30.54 4.00
N SER A 200 -0.20 30.35 3.12
CA SER A 200 -0.04 29.47 1.96
C SER A 200 1.00 30.06 1.01
N GLN A 201 2.24 29.61 1.16
CA GLN A 201 3.20 29.70 0.07
C GLN A 201 2.70 28.78 -1.06
N PRO A 202 2.88 29.15 -2.34
CA PRO A 202 2.43 28.36 -3.50
C PRO A 202 2.87 26.89 -3.51
N ASP A 203 3.86 26.55 -2.70
CA ASP A 203 4.54 25.27 -2.55
C ASP A 203 4.13 24.45 -1.31
N GLN A 204 3.25 24.96 -0.42
CA GLN A 204 2.69 24.17 0.69
C GLN A 204 1.16 24.28 0.79
N PRO A 205 0.42 23.23 0.38
CA PRO A 205 -1.02 23.23 0.42
C PRO A 205 -1.55 23.12 1.86
N LEU A 206 -2.53 23.97 2.24
CA LEU A 206 -3.21 23.93 3.54
C LEU A 206 -4.00 22.62 3.75
N SER A 207 -4.27 21.86 2.69
CA SER A 207 -4.88 20.54 2.74
C SER A 207 -4.13 19.51 3.61
N HIS A 208 -2.87 19.78 3.99
CA HIS A 208 -2.08 18.97 4.93
C HIS A 208 -2.09 19.49 6.37
N VAL A 209 -2.68 20.66 6.61
CA VAL A 209 -2.84 21.23 7.95
C VAL A 209 -4.10 20.64 8.58
N HIS A 210 -4.03 20.31 9.87
CA HIS A 210 -5.19 19.83 10.61
C HIS A 210 -6.30 20.89 10.57
N PRO A 211 -7.50 20.55 10.08
CA PRO A 211 -8.60 21.49 10.04
C PRO A 211 -9.01 21.90 11.46
N VAL A 212 -9.04 23.21 11.71
CA VAL A 212 -9.52 23.77 12.97
C VAL A 212 -10.99 23.43 13.11
N ALA A 213 -11.37 22.81 14.23
CA ALA A 213 -12.75 22.45 14.48
C ALA A 213 -13.60 23.71 14.68
N ASP A 214 -14.63 23.88 13.86
CA ASP A 214 -15.68 24.88 14.09
C ASP A 214 -16.70 24.28 15.07
N PRO A 215 -16.86 24.82 16.29
CA PRO A 215 -17.81 24.28 17.26
C PRO A 215 -19.27 24.33 16.80
N ASN A 216 -19.60 25.11 15.77
CA ASN A 216 -20.93 25.19 15.18
C ASN A 216 -21.16 24.17 14.05
N ASP A 217 -20.11 23.51 13.57
CA ASP A 217 -20.23 22.48 12.55
C ASP A 217 -20.75 21.18 13.17
N PRO A 218 -21.91 20.63 12.73
CA PRO A 218 -22.38 19.33 13.19
C PRO A 218 -21.36 18.20 12.98
N LEU A 219 -20.45 18.34 12.01
CA LEU A 219 -19.41 17.37 11.68
C LEU A 219 -18.04 17.70 12.29
N ALA A 220 -17.93 18.64 13.23
CA ALA A 220 -16.66 19.08 13.80
C ALA A 220 -15.78 17.96 14.41
N LYS A 221 -16.43 16.90 14.90
CA LYS A 221 -15.76 15.72 15.50
C LYS A 221 -15.58 14.55 14.52
N VAL A 222 -16.02 14.72 13.28
CA VAL A 222 -15.96 13.70 12.23
C VAL A 222 -14.70 13.89 11.42
N ARG A 223 -14.02 12.77 11.13
CA ARG A 223 -12.90 12.68 10.21
C ARG A 223 -13.14 11.52 9.25
N VAL A 224 -13.21 11.83 7.97
CA VAL A 224 -13.36 10.85 6.89
C VAL A 224 -12.10 10.92 6.03
N PRO A 225 -11.13 10.00 6.22
CA PRO A 225 -9.97 9.93 5.36
C PRO A 225 -10.36 9.70 3.90
N CYS A 226 -9.62 10.30 2.98
CA CYS A 226 -9.86 10.17 1.54
C CYS A 226 -8.60 9.63 0.85
N TYR A 227 -8.69 8.41 0.33
CA TYR A 227 -7.60 7.73 -0.35
C TYR A 227 -7.79 7.79 -1.87
N SER A 228 -6.72 8.06 -2.59
CA SER A 228 -6.68 7.98 -4.05
C SER A 228 -5.26 7.72 -4.55
N ASP A 229 -5.07 7.64 -5.86
CA ASP A 229 -3.73 7.60 -6.44
C ASP A 229 -2.94 8.89 -6.16
N GLN A 230 -1.66 8.92 -6.55
CA GLN A 230 -0.81 10.08 -6.25
C GLN A 230 -1.29 11.37 -6.96
N LEU A 231 -1.80 11.26 -8.18
CA LEU A 231 -2.18 12.41 -8.99
C LEU A 231 -3.55 12.94 -8.59
N THR A 232 -4.54 12.07 -8.42
CA THR A 232 -5.87 12.38 -7.90
C THR A 232 -5.77 12.98 -6.50
N ARG A 233 -4.88 12.45 -5.64
CA ARG A 233 -4.63 13.03 -4.31
C ARG A 233 -4.19 14.48 -4.39
N VAL A 234 -3.25 14.80 -5.30
CA VAL A 234 -2.75 16.18 -5.48
C VAL A 234 -3.86 17.11 -5.97
N ARG A 235 -4.73 16.62 -6.87
CA ARG A 235 -5.88 17.40 -7.36
C ARG A 235 -6.92 17.66 -6.28
N ILE A 236 -7.23 16.65 -5.45
CA ILE A 236 -8.15 16.80 -4.30
C ILE A 236 -7.56 17.78 -3.29
N ALA A 237 -6.26 17.68 -2.99
CA ALA A 237 -5.54 18.62 -2.14
C ALA A 237 -5.65 20.06 -2.66
N GLY A 238 -5.30 20.30 -3.93
CA GLY A 238 -5.39 21.62 -4.55
C GLY A 238 -6.82 22.17 -4.57
N ALA A 239 -7.83 21.32 -4.81
CA ALA A 239 -9.23 21.73 -4.75
C ALA A 239 -9.67 22.13 -3.33
N LYS A 240 -9.16 21.47 -2.28
CA LYS A 240 -9.37 21.90 -0.90
C LYS A 240 -8.67 23.22 -0.59
N ASP A 241 -7.47 23.44 -1.12
CA ASP A 241 -6.75 24.71 -0.90
C ASP A 241 -7.50 25.91 -1.50
N LEU A 242 -8.11 25.74 -2.67
CA LEU A 242 -8.99 26.76 -3.27
C LEU A 242 -10.17 27.14 -2.36
N ARG A 243 -10.54 26.26 -1.42
CA ARG A 243 -11.65 26.42 -0.48
C ARG A 243 -11.20 26.75 0.93
N ALA A 244 -9.90 26.81 1.20
CA ALA A 244 -9.37 27.07 2.54
C ALA A 244 -9.79 28.46 3.08
N GLY A 245 -10.08 29.42 2.19
CA GLY A 245 -10.57 30.75 2.54
C GLY A 245 -12.09 30.86 2.73
N CYS A 246 -12.85 29.78 2.55
CA CYS A 246 -14.31 29.80 2.73
C CYS A 246 -14.69 30.08 4.19
N HIS A 247 -15.90 30.59 4.42
CA HIS A 247 -16.31 31.08 5.75
C HIS A 247 -16.82 29.99 6.70
N THR A 248 -17.24 28.83 6.19
CA THR A 248 -17.81 27.75 7.01
C THR A 248 -16.98 26.47 6.87
N ALA A 249 -16.95 25.64 7.91
CA ALA A 249 -16.27 24.33 7.87
C ALA A 249 -16.86 23.39 6.80
N LYS A 250 -18.17 23.54 6.51
CA LYS A 250 -18.87 22.86 5.42
C LYS A 250 -18.32 23.29 4.05
N ASP A 251 -18.20 24.59 3.82
CA ASP A 251 -17.66 25.11 2.57
C ASP A 251 -16.16 24.82 2.42
N GLN A 252 -15.42 24.66 3.52
CA GLN A 252 -14.02 24.22 3.52
C GLN A 252 -13.86 22.69 3.40
N ILE A 253 -14.95 21.93 3.62
CA ILE A 253 -14.97 20.46 3.70
C ILE A 253 -13.95 19.96 4.74
N SER A 254 -14.02 20.52 5.94
CA SER A 254 -13.03 20.30 7.00
C SER A 254 -13.00 18.86 7.52
N HIS A 255 -14.10 18.11 7.43
CA HIS A 255 -14.16 16.74 7.93
C HIS A 255 -13.61 15.69 6.95
N ILE A 256 -13.49 15.98 5.64
CA ILE A 256 -12.82 15.08 4.67
C ILE A 256 -11.31 15.28 4.81
N TYR A 257 -10.74 14.62 5.80
CA TYR A 257 -9.34 14.71 6.18
C TYR A 257 -8.94 13.42 6.92
N PRO A 258 -7.70 12.93 6.74
CA PRO A 258 -6.68 13.41 5.82
C PRO A 258 -6.87 12.91 4.38
N ILE A 259 -6.31 13.61 3.40
CA ILE A 259 -6.22 13.12 2.02
C ILE A 259 -4.90 12.36 1.87
N LYS A 260 -4.97 11.06 1.56
CA LYS A 260 -3.82 10.15 1.57
C LYS A 260 -3.65 9.45 0.22
N CYS A 261 -2.41 9.14 -0.12
CA CYS A 261 -2.14 8.21 -1.21
C CYS A 261 -2.48 6.79 -0.77
N ALA A 262 -3.15 6.08 -1.64
CA ALA A 262 -3.53 4.70 -1.45
C ALA A 262 -2.35 3.72 -1.58
N ASP A 263 -2.18 2.83 -0.59
CA ASP A 263 -1.05 1.89 -0.54
C ASP A 263 -1.06 0.84 -1.66
N TRP A 264 -2.20 0.58 -2.32
CA TRP A 264 -2.23 -0.33 -3.48
C TRP A 264 -1.43 0.24 -4.65
N HIS A 265 -1.37 1.57 -4.81
CA HIS A 265 -0.48 2.21 -5.78
C HIS A 265 0.99 2.09 -5.34
N CYS A 266 1.29 2.24 -4.04
CA CYS A 266 2.65 2.00 -3.52
C CYS A 266 3.13 0.57 -3.82
N LYS A 267 2.25 -0.43 -3.64
CA LYS A 267 2.52 -1.83 -3.99
C LYS A 267 2.77 -2.00 -5.50
N ARG A 268 1.94 -1.38 -6.35
CA ARG A 268 2.12 -1.40 -7.81
C ARG A 268 3.42 -0.73 -8.26
N SER A 269 3.77 0.42 -7.70
CA SER A 269 5.03 1.12 -7.98
C SER A 269 6.24 0.31 -7.56
N PHE A 270 6.17 -0.39 -6.42
CA PHE A 270 7.23 -1.31 -6.02
C PHE A 270 7.38 -2.48 -6.99
N LEU A 271 6.27 -3.08 -7.45
CA LEU A 271 6.33 -4.15 -8.46
C LEU A 271 6.88 -3.64 -9.80
N LYS A 272 6.54 -2.41 -10.21
CA LYS A 272 7.15 -1.74 -11.38
C LYS A 272 8.66 -1.58 -11.22
N LEU A 273 9.16 -1.19 -10.04
CA LEU A 273 10.61 -1.13 -9.76
C LEU A 273 11.24 -2.51 -9.94
N ILE A 274 10.65 -3.54 -9.33
CA ILE A 274 11.13 -4.93 -9.43
C ILE A 274 11.25 -5.34 -10.90
N PHE A 275 10.21 -5.11 -11.70
CA PHE A 275 10.22 -5.45 -13.12
C PHE A 275 11.19 -4.57 -13.92
N LYS A 276 11.34 -3.29 -13.59
CA LYS A 276 12.35 -2.43 -14.20
C LYS A 276 13.75 -3.01 -14.01
N LYS A 277 14.08 -3.48 -12.79
CA LYS A 277 15.41 -4.00 -12.43
C LYS A 277 15.65 -5.45 -12.89
N LEU A 278 14.65 -6.33 -12.75
CA LEU A 278 14.82 -7.78 -12.92
C LEU A 278 14.24 -8.33 -14.25
N TYR A 279 13.38 -7.59 -14.94
CA TYR A 279 12.80 -8.05 -16.21
C TYR A 279 13.74 -7.73 -17.38
N LYS A 280 14.60 -8.70 -17.75
CA LYS A 280 15.54 -8.59 -18.87
C LYS A 280 14.86 -8.70 -20.24
N ASN A 281 15.54 -8.25 -21.30
CA ASN A 281 15.03 -8.28 -22.68
C ASN A 281 15.12 -9.65 -23.38
N SER A 282 15.86 -10.62 -22.84
CA SER A 282 15.97 -11.96 -23.42
C SER A 282 15.18 -12.98 -22.61
N GLY A 283 14.24 -13.67 -23.24
CA GLY A 283 13.56 -14.82 -22.65
C GLY A 283 14.41 -16.09 -22.61
N ARG A 284 15.59 -16.08 -23.24
CA ARG A 284 16.54 -17.21 -23.25
C ARG A 284 17.51 -17.20 -22.07
N ALA A 285 17.59 -16.09 -21.34
CA ALA A 285 18.46 -15.97 -20.17
C ALA A 285 17.87 -16.75 -18.98
N ALA A 286 18.28 -18.01 -18.85
CA ALA A 286 17.80 -18.92 -17.79
C ALA A 286 17.89 -18.30 -16.40
N GLY A 287 16.88 -18.57 -15.56
CA GLY A 287 16.78 -17.99 -14.20
C GLY A 287 16.17 -16.58 -14.14
N THR A 288 16.12 -15.82 -15.23
CA THR A 288 15.52 -14.47 -15.18
C THR A 288 13.99 -14.50 -15.07
N LEU A 289 13.38 -13.40 -14.60
CA LEU A 289 11.91 -13.28 -14.54
C LEU A 289 11.28 -13.45 -15.92
N ARG A 290 11.91 -12.92 -16.98
CA ARG A 290 11.41 -13.10 -18.34
C ARG A 290 11.52 -14.55 -18.81
N PHE A 291 12.60 -15.26 -18.47
CA PHE A 291 12.70 -16.69 -18.77
C PHE A 291 11.56 -17.50 -18.15
N PHE A 292 11.27 -17.29 -16.86
CA PHE A 292 10.12 -17.95 -16.21
C PHE A 292 8.79 -17.55 -16.83
N ARG A 293 8.62 -16.26 -17.19
CA ARG A 293 7.43 -15.78 -17.91
C ARG A 293 7.21 -16.56 -19.20
N GLU A 294 8.25 -16.75 -20.02
CA GLU A 294 8.14 -17.51 -21.28
C GLU A 294 7.88 -19.00 -21.00
N LYS A 295 8.64 -19.61 -20.08
CA LYS A 295 8.54 -21.04 -19.76
C LYS A 295 7.19 -21.43 -19.16
N LEU A 296 6.56 -20.52 -18.42
CA LEU A 296 5.23 -20.69 -17.83
C LEU A 296 4.11 -20.12 -18.71
N GLN A 297 4.43 -19.62 -19.91
CA GLN A 297 3.47 -19.06 -20.87
C GLN A 297 2.59 -17.94 -20.30
N ARG A 298 3.11 -17.13 -19.37
CA ARG A 298 2.38 -16.03 -18.71
C ARG A 298 2.35 -14.78 -19.59
N ARG A 299 1.53 -14.81 -20.65
CA ARG A 299 1.55 -13.80 -21.72
C ARG A 299 1.20 -12.38 -21.26
N ASN A 300 0.32 -12.25 -20.27
CA ASN A 300 -0.10 -10.95 -19.74
C ASN A 300 0.93 -10.32 -18.77
N VAL A 301 2.01 -11.03 -18.46
CA VAL A 301 3.10 -10.47 -17.65
C VAL A 301 4.05 -9.66 -18.52
N THR A 302 4.02 -8.35 -18.31
CA THR A 302 4.75 -7.34 -19.08
C THR A 302 5.65 -6.50 -18.17
N ARG A 303 6.71 -5.90 -18.75
CA ARG A 303 7.69 -5.08 -18.00
C ARG A 303 7.06 -3.88 -17.29
N ASP A 304 6.02 -3.30 -17.87
CA ASP A 304 5.31 -2.13 -17.37
C ASP A 304 4.23 -2.45 -16.31
N VAL A 305 4.03 -3.74 -15.99
CA VAL A 305 3.08 -4.19 -14.95
C VAL A 305 1.66 -3.67 -15.25
N LYS A 306 1.21 -3.86 -16.50
CA LYS A 306 -0.17 -3.57 -16.92
C LYS A 306 -1.16 -4.47 -16.17
N HIS A 307 -0.93 -5.78 -16.21
CA HIS A 307 -1.73 -6.77 -15.50
C HIS A 307 -1.08 -7.07 -14.14
N PHE A 308 -1.38 -6.22 -13.16
CA PHE A 308 -0.74 -6.24 -11.84
C PHE A 308 -0.79 -7.62 -11.17
N GLU A 309 -1.97 -8.23 -11.09
CA GLU A 309 -2.17 -9.51 -10.40
C GLU A 309 -1.32 -10.63 -11.02
N GLU A 310 -1.26 -10.72 -12.36
CA GLU A 310 -0.43 -11.73 -13.02
C GLU A 310 1.06 -11.50 -12.81
N CYS A 311 1.51 -10.24 -12.82
CA CYS A 311 2.90 -9.90 -12.55
C CYS A 311 3.28 -10.23 -11.10
N GLU A 312 2.40 -9.94 -10.14
CA GLU A 312 2.60 -10.26 -8.73
C GLU A 312 2.67 -11.77 -8.53
N GLN A 313 1.72 -12.52 -9.10
CA GLN A 313 1.70 -13.98 -8.99
C GLN A 313 2.97 -14.60 -9.55
N LEU A 314 3.42 -14.20 -10.74
CA LEU A 314 4.68 -14.69 -11.30
C LEU A 314 5.85 -14.39 -10.37
N PHE A 315 5.96 -13.15 -9.89
CA PHE A 315 7.07 -12.74 -9.05
C PHE A 315 7.10 -13.51 -7.72
N LEU A 316 5.95 -13.74 -7.08
CA LEU A 316 5.86 -14.53 -5.86
C LEU A 316 6.22 -16.00 -6.10
N SER A 317 5.77 -16.60 -7.21
CA SER A 317 6.15 -17.97 -7.57
C SER A 317 7.66 -18.10 -7.81
N VAL A 318 8.26 -17.18 -8.56
CA VAL A 318 9.71 -17.19 -8.81
C VAL A 318 10.48 -16.92 -7.51
N GLY A 319 10.04 -15.98 -6.68
CA GLY A 319 10.67 -15.69 -5.39
C GLY A 319 10.67 -16.86 -4.42
N ARG A 320 9.58 -17.65 -4.37
CA ARG A 320 9.55 -18.91 -3.61
C ARG A 320 10.53 -19.93 -4.17
N ALA A 321 10.56 -20.12 -5.49
CA ALA A 321 11.50 -21.04 -6.13
C ALA A 321 12.97 -20.66 -5.85
N TYR A 322 13.28 -19.36 -5.88
CA TYR A 322 14.60 -18.85 -5.51
C TYR A 322 14.93 -19.05 -4.03
N THR A 323 13.94 -18.88 -3.14
CA THR A 323 14.12 -19.17 -1.71
C THR A 323 14.46 -20.64 -1.49
N VAL A 324 13.77 -21.55 -2.18
CA VAL A 324 14.06 -22.99 -2.14
C VAL A 324 15.46 -23.29 -2.69
N ALA A 325 15.83 -22.70 -3.84
CA ALA A 325 17.17 -22.86 -4.40
C ALA A 325 18.27 -22.34 -3.45
N ALA A 326 18.04 -21.22 -2.76
CA ALA A 326 18.94 -20.70 -1.74
C ALA A 326 19.07 -21.66 -0.55
N PHE A 327 17.98 -22.29 -0.11
CA PHE A 327 18.05 -23.34 0.92
C PHE A 327 18.83 -24.56 0.47
N LEU A 328 18.60 -25.04 -0.75
CA LEU A 328 19.36 -26.17 -1.30
C LEU A 328 20.86 -25.87 -1.29
N GLN A 329 21.26 -24.67 -1.74
CA GLN A 329 22.65 -24.23 -1.67
C GLN A 329 23.16 -24.13 -0.21
N PHE A 330 22.38 -23.50 0.68
CA PHE A 330 22.73 -23.29 2.08
C PHE A 330 22.92 -24.60 2.86
N PHE A 331 22.14 -25.63 2.54
CA PHE A 331 22.22 -26.95 3.16
C PHE A 331 23.09 -27.95 2.37
N GLY A 332 23.62 -27.56 1.20
CA GLY A 332 24.42 -28.45 0.34
C GLY A 332 23.62 -29.59 -0.31
N MET A 333 22.36 -29.35 -0.62
CA MET A 333 21.44 -30.31 -1.24
C MET A 333 21.36 -30.07 -2.76
N SER A 334 21.26 -31.13 -3.56
CA SER A 334 21.09 -31.03 -5.03
C SER A 334 19.62 -31.16 -5.45
N ALA A 335 18.80 -31.84 -4.65
CA ALA A 335 17.36 -32.02 -4.81
C ALA A 335 16.61 -31.81 -3.48
N LEU A 336 15.28 -31.68 -3.56
CA LEU A 336 14.42 -31.42 -2.40
C LEU A 336 14.44 -32.57 -1.38
N ASP A 337 14.61 -33.80 -1.86
CA ASP A 337 14.57 -35.02 -1.06
C ASP A 337 15.96 -35.45 -0.55
N ASP A 338 17.00 -34.69 -0.86
CA ASP A 338 18.37 -35.00 -0.41
C ASP A 338 18.53 -34.78 1.10
N SER A 339 19.57 -35.38 1.66
CA SER A 339 20.02 -35.05 3.01
C SER A 339 20.97 -33.85 2.97
N PRO A 340 20.90 -32.93 3.95
CA PRO A 340 21.81 -31.80 4.03
C PRO A 340 23.25 -32.27 4.23
N SER A 341 24.19 -31.68 3.49
CA SER A 341 25.64 -31.89 3.67
C SER A 341 26.31 -30.75 4.46
N HIS A 342 25.64 -29.59 4.55
CA HIS A 342 26.05 -28.43 5.34
C HIS A 342 24.93 -28.04 6.30
N ASN A 343 25.26 -27.35 7.39
CA ASN A 343 24.26 -26.85 8.36
C ASN A 343 23.31 -27.96 8.88
N ILE A 344 23.84 -29.18 9.01
CA ILE A 344 23.11 -30.42 9.26
C ILE A 344 22.35 -30.33 10.60
N PRO A 345 21.04 -30.68 10.64
CA PRO A 345 20.31 -30.81 11.90
C PRO A 345 20.95 -31.86 12.81
N PRO A 346 21.19 -31.55 14.11
CA PRO A 346 21.61 -32.54 15.09
C PRO A 346 20.60 -33.70 15.21
N TYR A 347 21.07 -34.92 15.44
CA TYR A 347 20.22 -36.11 15.48
C TYR A 347 19.16 -36.05 16.59
N ASP A 348 19.54 -35.59 17.78
CA ASP A 348 18.67 -35.38 18.94
C ASP A 348 17.58 -34.33 18.66
N VAL A 349 17.91 -33.25 17.95
CA VAL A 349 16.96 -32.21 17.51
C VAL A 349 15.91 -32.80 16.54
N VAL A 350 16.33 -33.63 15.58
CA VAL A 350 15.42 -34.29 14.63
C VAL A 350 14.48 -35.26 15.35
N GLN A 351 14.98 -35.99 16.36
CA GLN A 351 14.17 -36.91 17.17
C GLN A 351 13.26 -36.22 18.19
N GLY A 352 13.33 -34.88 18.32
CA GLY A 352 12.55 -34.11 19.29
C GLY A 352 13.07 -34.15 20.73
N ASN A 353 14.26 -34.73 20.94
CA ASN A 353 14.91 -34.81 22.26
C ASN A 353 15.84 -33.63 22.54
N GLY A 354 16.28 -32.93 21.50
CA GLY A 354 17.13 -31.74 21.57
C GLY A 354 16.35 -30.42 21.48
N ASP A 355 17.03 -29.30 21.67
CA ASP A 355 16.41 -27.97 21.60
C ASP A 355 16.17 -27.55 20.14
N GLN A 356 15.02 -27.96 19.61
CA GLN A 356 14.57 -27.61 18.26
C GLN A 356 14.46 -26.11 18.04
N LYS A 357 14.10 -25.35 19.08
CA LYS A 357 13.94 -23.90 18.98
C LYS A 357 15.29 -23.21 18.83
N LEU A 358 16.28 -23.60 19.62
CA LEU A 358 17.63 -23.07 19.52
C LEU A 358 18.24 -23.37 18.13
N TYR A 359 18.10 -24.60 17.64
CA TYR A 359 18.57 -24.94 16.28
C TYR A 359 17.86 -24.10 15.22
N PHE A 360 16.53 -24.01 15.30
CA PHE A 360 15.71 -23.23 14.37
C PHE A 360 16.13 -21.76 14.32
N ASP A 361 16.25 -21.11 15.48
CA ASP A 361 16.63 -19.71 15.57
C ASP A 361 18.03 -19.50 15.00
N THR A 362 19.00 -20.30 15.43
CA THR A 362 20.39 -20.19 14.98
C THR A 362 20.53 -20.37 13.48
N ILE A 363 19.88 -21.39 12.90
CA ILE A 363 20.10 -21.75 11.51
C ILE A 363 19.40 -20.80 10.55
N LEU A 364 18.20 -20.31 10.91
CA LEU A 364 17.48 -19.36 10.09
C LEU A 364 17.99 -17.93 10.26
N ASP A 365 18.49 -17.54 11.44
CA ASP A 365 19.18 -16.27 11.59
C ASP A 365 20.43 -16.25 10.71
N LYS A 366 21.21 -17.35 10.68
CA LYS A 366 22.35 -17.50 9.76
C LYS A 366 21.93 -17.38 8.29
N PHE A 367 20.84 -18.03 7.88
CA PHE A 367 20.32 -17.94 6.50
C PHE A 367 19.89 -16.50 6.15
N VAL A 368 19.15 -15.83 7.04
CA VAL A 368 18.69 -14.45 6.83
C VAL A 368 19.86 -13.48 6.71
N GLU A 369 20.89 -13.63 7.56
CA GLU A 369 22.09 -12.81 7.47
C GLU A 369 22.85 -13.04 6.15
N GLU A 370 23.02 -14.30 5.75
CA GLU A 370 23.79 -14.66 4.56
C GLU A 370 23.10 -14.25 3.25
N TYR A 371 21.78 -14.40 3.13
CA TYR A 371 21.08 -14.19 1.85
C TYR A 371 20.31 -12.88 1.77
N LEU A 372 19.85 -12.32 2.89
CA LEU A 372 18.88 -11.21 2.90
C LEU A 372 19.46 -9.92 3.47
N MET A 373 20.32 -9.98 4.49
CA MET A 373 20.81 -8.79 5.21
C MET A 373 22.21 -8.31 4.85
N GLN A 374 22.93 -9.01 3.96
CA GLN A 374 24.25 -8.54 3.52
C GLN A 374 24.19 -7.10 2.96
N THR A 375 25.04 -6.22 3.49
CA THR A 375 25.31 -4.88 2.96
C THR A 375 26.20 -4.98 1.72
N THR A 376 25.78 -5.72 0.71
CA THR A 376 26.37 -5.51 -0.62
C THR A 376 26.01 -4.09 -1.00
N HIS A 377 27.00 -3.24 -1.28
CA HIS A 377 26.77 -1.96 -1.95
C HIS A 377 25.70 -2.22 -3.01
N ASP A 378 24.52 -1.59 -2.87
CA ASP A 378 23.50 -1.54 -3.90
C ASP A 378 24.05 -0.64 -5.04
N ALA A 379 25.30 -0.87 -5.47
CA ALA A 379 25.94 -0.27 -6.59
C ALA A 379 25.09 -0.63 -7.81
N ASP A 380 24.31 0.37 -8.19
CA ASP A 380 23.61 0.57 -9.43
C ASP A 380 23.40 -0.69 -10.27
N CYS A 381 22.25 -1.31 -10.05
CA CYS A 381 21.59 -2.08 -11.12
C CYS A 381 21.22 -1.21 -12.35
N ASP A 382 21.50 0.10 -12.28
CA ASP A 382 21.28 1.10 -13.31
C ASP A 382 22.57 1.43 -14.12
N GLU A 383 23.76 0.95 -13.72
CA GLU A 383 24.97 1.08 -14.54
C GLU A 383 25.00 0.02 -15.66
N GLU A 384 25.35 0.45 -16.88
CA GLU A 384 25.68 -0.47 -17.97
C GLU A 384 26.80 -1.39 -17.48
N PRO A 385 26.65 -2.71 -17.65
CA PRO A 385 27.43 -3.68 -16.92
C PRO A 385 28.90 -3.65 -17.34
N ASP A 386 29.82 -3.40 -16.40
CA ASP A 386 31.25 -3.62 -16.62
C ASP A 386 31.52 -5.14 -16.75
N ASP A 387 32.18 -5.54 -17.83
CA ASP A 387 32.43 -6.94 -18.25
C ASP A 387 33.42 -7.70 -17.37
N GLN A 388 33.90 -7.07 -16.29
CA GLN A 388 34.91 -7.64 -15.39
C GLN A 388 34.36 -8.22 -14.07
N GLN A 389 33.05 -8.11 -13.75
CA GLN A 389 32.52 -8.66 -12.49
C GLN A 389 32.09 -10.14 -12.60
N PRO A 390 32.72 -11.06 -11.83
CA PRO A 390 32.53 -12.51 -11.98
C PRO A 390 31.22 -13.07 -11.40
N ASP A 391 30.38 -12.30 -10.71
CA ASP A 391 29.25 -12.84 -9.93
C ASP A 391 27.86 -12.26 -10.27
N ARG A 392 27.61 -11.99 -11.55
CA ARG A 392 26.34 -11.40 -12.05
C ARG A 392 25.09 -12.23 -11.70
N ILE A 393 25.20 -13.58 -11.75
CA ILE A 393 24.07 -14.48 -11.52
C ILE A 393 23.68 -14.49 -10.03
N ARG A 394 24.64 -14.58 -9.12
CA ARG A 394 24.36 -14.54 -7.68
C ARG A 394 23.81 -13.19 -7.26
N GLN A 395 24.38 -12.09 -7.76
CA GLN A 395 23.87 -10.73 -7.49
C GLN A 395 22.40 -10.59 -7.91
N TYR A 396 22.05 -11.02 -9.12
CA TYR A 396 20.66 -11.03 -9.59
C TYR A 396 19.76 -11.86 -8.65
N SER A 397 20.22 -13.04 -8.26
CA SER A 397 19.49 -13.97 -7.39
C SER A 397 19.25 -13.38 -6.00
N ILE A 398 20.27 -12.77 -5.39
CA ILE A 398 20.18 -12.09 -4.09
C ILE A 398 19.24 -10.88 -4.19
N CYS A 399 19.33 -10.09 -5.26
CA CYS A 399 18.43 -8.96 -5.49
C CYS A 399 16.96 -9.40 -5.58
N LEU A 400 16.70 -10.49 -6.31
CA LEU A 400 15.38 -11.10 -6.43
C LEU A 400 14.85 -11.58 -5.07
N LEU A 401 15.68 -12.30 -4.30
CA LEU A 401 15.33 -12.76 -2.96
C LEU A 401 14.95 -11.59 -2.04
N ARG A 402 15.78 -10.54 -2.01
CA ARG A 402 15.49 -9.35 -1.18
C ARG A 402 14.16 -8.72 -1.55
N PHE A 403 13.90 -8.47 -2.84
CA PHE A 403 12.62 -7.92 -3.26
C PHE A 403 11.43 -8.83 -2.97
N PHE A 404 11.60 -10.14 -3.09
CA PHE A 404 10.58 -11.13 -2.75
C PHE A 404 10.23 -11.06 -1.26
N PHE A 405 11.23 -11.09 -0.37
CA PHE A 405 11.00 -11.01 1.07
C PHE A 405 10.38 -9.68 1.50
N ILE A 406 10.78 -8.55 0.89
CA ILE A 406 10.13 -7.24 1.14
C ILE A 406 8.65 -7.27 0.74
N LEU A 407 8.32 -7.86 -0.42
CA LEU A 407 6.95 -7.92 -0.89
C LEU A 407 6.08 -8.86 -0.03
N GLU A 408 6.58 -10.05 0.32
CA GLU A 408 5.88 -10.98 1.22
C GLU A 408 5.69 -10.39 2.62
N ASP A 409 6.68 -9.66 3.13
CA ASP A 409 6.60 -8.92 4.37
C ASP A 409 5.47 -7.87 4.33
N PHE A 410 5.44 -7.05 3.28
CA PHE A 410 4.38 -6.07 3.06
C PHE A 410 2.99 -6.72 3.04
N LYS A 411 2.83 -7.84 2.32
CA LYS A 411 1.56 -8.58 2.29
C LYS A 411 1.19 -9.12 3.65
N ARG A 412 2.15 -9.61 4.43
CA ARG A 412 1.92 -10.13 5.78
C ARG A 412 1.53 -9.02 6.75
N ALA A 413 2.18 -7.87 6.70
CA ALA A 413 1.84 -6.70 7.50
C ALA A 413 0.40 -6.22 7.20
N VAL A 414 0.01 -6.13 5.92
CA VAL A 414 -1.39 -5.85 5.53
C VAL A 414 -2.35 -6.91 6.07
N ARG A 415 -2.01 -8.20 5.99
CA ARG A 415 -2.88 -9.29 6.46
C ARG A 415 -3.16 -9.24 7.96
N ILE A 416 -2.22 -8.74 8.76
CA ILE A 416 -2.35 -8.70 10.23
C ILE A 416 -2.69 -7.31 10.78
N GLY A 417 -2.79 -6.29 9.93
CA GLY A 417 -3.14 -4.92 10.32
C GLY A 417 -2.00 -4.17 11.02
N ASP A 418 -0.75 -4.49 10.71
CA ASP A 418 0.42 -3.91 11.38
C ASP A 418 0.87 -2.64 10.63
N GLY A 419 0.31 -1.49 11.04
CA GLY A 419 0.55 -0.19 10.41
C GLY A 419 1.96 0.35 10.60
N ASP A 420 2.56 0.14 11.78
CA ASP A 420 3.92 0.58 12.09
C ASP A 420 4.93 -0.14 11.20
N ARG A 421 4.77 -1.46 11.05
CA ARG A 421 5.60 -2.23 10.14
C ARG A 421 5.42 -1.83 8.68
N LEU A 422 4.20 -1.49 8.24
CA LEU A 422 3.99 -0.93 6.90
C LEU A 422 4.76 0.39 6.73
N ALA A 423 4.82 1.24 7.76
CA ALA A 423 5.63 2.47 7.72
C ALA A 423 7.13 2.16 7.59
N SER A 424 7.67 1.21 8.35
CA SER A 424 9.08 0.79 8.24
C SER A 424 9.40 0.20 6.86
N LEU A 425 8.49 -0.60 6.28
CA LEU A 425 8.67 -1.12 4.92
C LEU A 425 8.62 -0.04 3.85
N ARG A 426 7.84 1.04 4.04
CA ARG A 426 7.85 2.18 3.12
C ARG A 426 9.22 2.86 3.11
N LYS A 427 9.84 3.07 4.28
CA LYS A 427 11.22 3.57 4.37
C LYS A 427 12.19 2.71 3.56
N HIS A 428 12.10 1.40 3.72
CA HIS A 428 12.94 0.44 2.99
C HIS A 428 12.72 0.43 1.47
N LYS A 429 11.51 0.73 1.01
CA LYS A 429 11.21 0.88 -0.44
C LYS A 429 11.79 2.18 -0.99
N LEU A 430 11.72 3.26 -0.22
CA LEU A 430 12.24 4.59 -0.61
C LEU A 430 13.76 4.57 -0.79
N THR A 431 14.50 3.95 0.14
CA THR A 431 15.96 3.83 0.03
C THR A 431 16.42 3.02 -1.19
N ARG A 432 15.55 2.16 -1.75
CA ARG A 432 15.87 1.32 -2.93
C ARG A 432 15.30 1.85 -4.26
N GLN A 433 14.43 2.87 -4.24
CA GLN A 433 13.77 3.46 -5.41
C GLN A 433 14.56 4.59 -6.07
N GLY A 434 15.56 5.18 -5.40
CA GLY A 434 16.41 6.21 -5.98
C GLY A 434 17.72 6.38 -5.23
N GLY A 435 18.81 6.51 -5.98
CA GLY A 435 20.11 6.97 -5.49
C GLY A 435 20.01 8.39 -4.93
N LEU A 436 19.53 8.51 -3.69
CA LEU A 436 19.99 9.60 -2.85
C LEU A 436 21.48 9.33 -2.64
N PRO A 437 22.39 10.23 -3.08
CA PRO A 437 23.78 10.09 -2.72
C PRO A 437 23.83 10.12 -1.19
N LEU A 438 24.14 8.96 -0.60
CA LEU A 438 24.59 8.88 0.77
C LEU A 438 26.00 9.47 0.79
N GLN A 439 26.10 10.79 0.69
CA GLN A 439 27.28 11.52 1.12
C GLN A 439 26.85 12.58 2.14
N PRO A 440 27.67 12.77 3.19
CA PRO A 440 27.35 13.61 4.34
C PRO A 440 27.15 15.09 4.00
#